data_AF-A0AA43U2H1-F1
#
_entry.id   AF-A0AA43U2H1-F1
#
_cell.length_a   1.000
_cell.length_b   1.000
_cell.length_c   1.000
_cell.angle_alpha   90.00
_cell.angle_beta   90.00
_cell.angle_gamma   90.00
#
_symmetry.space_group_name_H-M   'P 1'
#
loop_
_entity.id
_entity.type
_entity.pdbx_description
1 polymer ?
#
loop_
_entity_poly.entity_id
_entity_poly.type
_entity_poly.pdbx_seq_one_letter_code
_entity_poly.pdbx_strand_id
1 'polypeptide(L)'
;MDYEAGFDMVPPLTKEPRDQEKWEILIDIVQSIVWYKEIMLFKSNYIEFNIGDHPKIPFEGHKFLSFRSKISNIDPGQTKDMIEEIWVYAMVVFDSRARYWSNKLGGSSVYSWQDVHDSETSYDKRDLQREEKPSTEAPLWTGPNPLEYQHLYSIQSTPGKGKGLIACTRIARGTRVLMESPLFTVTNLALTGIMENDIATKLKSLSKVEASDARRVQIDHLDSSIGNASTVLHKPDDALAACRSLAALLKEEYDVSVGIRLARTYYDAFQICITHGDQARAAVFAKLAYEVRVVCEGEDSPAVGRVKGFMANPKSHRNFGTSMRWRTEKTMVPKGLDDEAFDQWLWRQGK
;
A
#
# COMPACT_ATOMS: atom_id res chain seq x y z
N MET A 1 -19.33 -19.68 -13.34
CA MET A 1 -19.17 -19.77 -14.80
C MET A 1 -17.98 -18.88 -15.09
N ASP A 2 -16.93 -19.44 -15.68
CA ASP A 2 -15.71 -18.68 -15.95
C ASP A 2 -16.04 -17.55 -16.92
N TYR A 3 -15.50 -16.37 -16.63
CA TYR A 3 -15.79 -15.16 -17.38
C TYR A 3 -14.49 -14.35 -17.50
N GLU A 4 -14.43 -13.41 -18.42
CA GLU A 4 -13.25 -12.59 -18.69
C GLU A 4 -13.59 -11.14 -18.34
N ALA A 5 -12.63 -10.47 -17.73
CA ALA A 5 -12.72 -9.05 -17.42
C ALA A 5 -11.35 -8.39 -17.60
N GLY A 6 -11.39 -7.08 -17.76
CA GLY A 6 -10.19 -6.29 -17.98
C GLY A 6 -10.51 -4.82 -18.14
N PHE A 7 -9.48 -4.07 -18.47
CA PHE A 7 -9.66 -2.72 -18.96
C PHE A 7 -8.74 -2.43 -20.14
N ASP A 8 -9.22 -1.56 -21.02
CA ASP A 8 -8.52 -1.12 -22.22
C ASP A 8 -8.14 0.35 -22.09
N MET A 9 -7.04 0.74 -22.74
CA MET A 9 -6.68 2.14 -22.87
C MET A 9 -7.15 2.69 -24.21
N VAL A 10 -8.25 3.46 -24.21
CA VAL A 10 -8.95 3.89 -25.43
C VAL A 10 -9.13 5.42 -25.46
N PRO A 11 -8.45 6.16 -26.37
CA PRO A 11 -7.52 5.67 -27.40
C PRO A 11 -6.20 5.12 -26.82
N PRO A 12 -5.41 4.33 -27.58
CA PRO A 12 -4.09 3.86 -27.15
C PRO A 12 -3.18 5.00 -26.71
N LEU A 13 -2.27 4.75 -25.77
CA LEU A 13 -1.29 5.75 -25.35
C LEU A 13 -0.30 6.07 -26.48
N THR A 14 0.12 7.32 -26.52
CA THR A 14 1.10 7.83 -27.48
C THR A 14 2.48 7.93 -26.83
N LYS A 15 3.51 8.20 -27.65
CA LYS A 15 4.85 8.52 -27.17
C LYS A 15 4.99 9.96 -26.66
N GLU A 16 3.90 10.72 -26.59
CA GLU A 16 3.92 12.11 -26.13
C GLU A 16 4.29 12.18 -24.63
N PRO A 17 5.04 13.21 -24.20
CA PRO A 17 5.49 13.34 -22.81
C PRO A 17 4.36 13.25 -21.78
N ARG A 18 3.17 13.76 -22.10
CA ARG A 18 2.00 13.74 -21.21
C ARG A 18 1.49 12.32 -20.94
N ASP A 19 1.45 11.47 -21.97
CA ASP A 19 1.03 10.08 -21.82
C ASP A 19 2.11 9.28 -21.07
N GLN A 20 3.38 9.58 -21.31
CA GLN A 20 4.51 8.98 -20.62
C GLN A 20 4.54 9.32 -19.12
N GLU A 21 4.43 10.60 -18.75
CA GLU A 21 4.42 11.04 -17.35
C GLU A 21 3.26 10.41 -16.58
N LYS A 22 2.05 10.41 -17.17
CA LYS A 22 0.89 9.74 -16.59
C LYS A 22 1.13 8.23 -16.43
N TRP A 23 1.73 7.59 -17.41
CA TRP A 23 2.02 6.16 -17.34
C TRP A 23 3.03 5.83 -16.25
N GLU A 24 4.10 6.64 -16.11
CA GLU A 24 5.08 6.51 -15.03
C GLU A 24 4.41 6.61 -13.65
N ILE A 25 3.47 7.56 -13.47
CA ILE A 25 2.66 7.65 -12.24
C ILE A 25 1.86 6.36 -11.98
N LEU A 26 1.23 5.78 -13.00
CA LEU A 26 0.49 4.52 -12.86
C LEU A 26 1.44 3.36 -12.47
N ILE A 27 2.60 3.28 -13.10
CA ILE A 27 3.62 2.26 -12.77
C ILE A 27 4.08 2.41 -11.32
N ASP A 28 4.39 3.62 -10.87
CA ASP A 28 4.81 3.86 -9.47
C ASP A 28 3.71 3.44 -8.48
N ILE A 29 2.45 3.76 -8.77
CA ILE A 29 1.30 3.31 -7.95
C ILE A 29 1.28 1.78 -7.91
N VAL A 30 1.27 1.12 -9.07
CA VAL A 30 1.20 -0.35 -9.17
C VAL A 30 2.35 -1.03 -8.43
N GLN A 31 3.58 -0.51 -8.55
CA GLN A 31 4.77 -1.04 -7.87
C GLN A 31 4.75 -0.82 -6.34
N SER A 32 4.03 0.19 -5.87
CA SER A 32 3.94 0.50 -4.44
C SER A 32 3.00 -0.44 -3.66
N ILE A 33 2.14 -1.19 -4.36
CA ILE A 33 1.12 -2.04 -3.74
C ILE A 33 1.78 -3.30 -3.15
N VAL A 34 1.83 -3.37 -1.82
CA VAL A 34 2.49 -4.47 -1.09
C VAL A 34 1.78 -5.81 -1.30
N TRP A 35 0.45 -5.80 -1.43
CA TRP A 35 -0.38 -7.00 -1.62
C TRP A 35 -0.01 -7.79 -2.87
N TYR A 36 0.37 -7.11 -3.96
CA TYR A 36 0.72 -7.76 -5.21
C TYR A 36 2.18 -8.19 -5.30
N LYS A 37 3.04 -7.83 -4.34
CA LYS A 37 4.50 -8.10 -4.43
C LYS A 37 4.85 -9.58 -4.57
N GLU A 38 4.05 -10.47 -3.97
CA GLU A 38 4.27 -11.92 -4.08
C GLU A 38 3.87 -12.49 -5.46
N ILE A 39 2.97 -11.80 -6.17
CA ILE A 39 2.51 -12.21 -7.50
C ILE A 39 3.12 -11.36 -8.64
N MET A 40 3.74 -10.22 -8.34
CA MET A 40 4.39 -9.37 -9.33
C MET A 40 5.80 -9.86 -9.66
N LEU A 41 5.96 -10.38 -10.87
CA LEU A 41 7.24 -10.77 -11.44
C LEU A 41 7.78 -9.62 -12.28
N PHE A 42 8.81 -8.94 -11.75
CA PHE A 42 9.49 -7.86 -12.45
C PHE A 42 10.39 -8.42 -13.56
N LYS A 43 10.07 -8.06 -14.81
CA LYS A 43 10.92 -8.32 -15.98
C LYS A 43 11.63 -7.03 -16.38
N SER A 44 12.56 -7.12 -17.34
CA SER A 44 13.36 -5.96 -17.76
C SER A 44 12.54 -4.80 -18.31
N ASN A 45 11.42 -5.08 -18.99
CA ASN A 45 10.62 -4.07 -19.70
C ASN A 45 9.14 -4.04 -19.30
N TYR A 46 8.70 -4.93 -18.42
CA TYR A 46 7.30 -5.05 -18.00
C TYR A 46 7.18 -5.75 -16.64
N ILE A 47 6.00 -5.64 -16.04
CA ILE A 47 5.57 -6.39 -14.86
C ILE A 47 4.62 -7.48 -15.33
N GLU A 48 4.85 -8.71 -14.90
CA GLU A 48 3.96 -9.86 -15.12
C GLU A 48 3.31 -10.24 -13.79
N PHE A 49 1.99 -10.45 -13.78
CA PHE A 49 1.27 -10.86 -12.57
C PHE A 49 1.04 -12.36 -12.62
N ASN A 50 1.65 -13.12 -11.71
CA ASN A 50 1.56 -14.58 -11.61
C ASN A 50 0.21 -15.05 -11.04
N ILE A 51 -0.88 -14.65 -11.71
CA ILE A 51 -2.27 -14.95 -11.36
C ILE A 51 -3.11 -14.98 -12.65
N GLY A 52 -4.13 -15.84 -12.69
CA GLY A 52 -4.99 -15.97 -13.86
C GLY A 52 -4.20 -16.33 -15.13
N ASP A 53 -4.41 -15.57 -16.20
CA ASP A 53 -3.74 -15.75 -17.50
C ASP A 53 -2.41 -14.97 -17.62
N HIS A 54 -1.77 -14.64 -16.50
CA HIS A 54 -0.51 -13.91 -16.45
C HIS A 54 -0.55 -12.52 -17.12
N PRO A 55 -1.49 -11.62 -16.73
CA PRO A 55 -1.60 -10.32 -17.37
C PRO A 55 -0.35 -9.47 -17.12
N LYS A 56 -0.05 -8.55 -18.06
CA LYS A 56 1.22 -7.81 -18.11
C LYS A 56 0.98 -6.30 -18.20
N ILE A 57 1.90 -5.54 -17.61
CA ILE A 57 1.95 -4.06 -17.73
C ILE A 57 3.37 -3.66 -18.16
N PRO A 58 3.56 -3.06 -19.35
CA PRO A 58 4.87 -2.61 -19.81
C PRO A 58 5.31 -1.33 -19.10
N PHE A 59 6.62 -1.12 -18.97
CA PHE A 59 7.16 0.18 -18.53
C PHE A 59 6.99 1.25 -19.62
N GLU A 60 6.87 0.85 -20.89
CA GLU A 60 6.60 1.74 -22.01
C GLU A 60 5.10 1.79 -22.32
N GLY A 61 4.41 2.79 -21.75
CA GLY A 61 2.94 2.87 -21.80
C GLY A 61 2.32 2.93 -23.18
N HIS A 62 3.00 3.52 -24.17
CA HIS A 62 2.53 3.55 -25.55
C HIS A 62 2.39 2.16 -26.20
N LYS A 63 2.97 1.13 -25.59
CA LYS A 63 2.82 -0.26 -26.02
C LYS A 63 1.60 -0.94 -25.40
N PHE A 64 1.07 -0.41 -24.29
CA PHE A 64 -0.06 -1.00 -23.57
C PHE A 64 -1.37 -0.80 -24.31
N LEU A 65 -2.14 -1.89 -24.46
CA LEU A 65 -3.50 -1.85 -25.01
C LEU A 65 -4.55 -2.26 -23.98
N SER A 66 -4.37 -3.42 -23.34
CA SER A 66 -5.37 -4.03 -22.47
C SER A 66 -4.72 -4.80 -21.33
N PHE A 67 -5.32 -4.76 -20.15
CA PHE A 67 -5.00 -5.62 -19.01
C PHE A 67 -6.22 -6.48 -18.73
N ARG A 68 -6.12 -7.79 -19.01
CA ARG A 68 -7.26 -8.72 -18.95
C ARG A 68 -6.82 -10.11 -18.51
N SER A 69 -7.73 -10.83 -17.86
CA SER A 69 -7.54 -12.24 -17.51
C SER A 69 -8.89 -12.94 -17.40
N LYS A 70 -8.91 -14.24 -17.64
CA LYS A 70 -10.02 -15.10 -17.21
C LYS A 70 -10.10 -15.15 -15.69
N ILE A 71 -11.33 -15.09 -15.19
CA ILE A 71 -11.67 -15.22 -13.78
C ILE A 71 -12.30 -16.60 -13.62
N SER A 72 -11.53 -17.51 -12.99
CA SER A 72 -11.96 -18.88 -12.76
C SER A 72 -12.91 -18.98 -11.56
N ASN A 73 -13.75 -20.00 -11.54
CA ASN A 73 -14.57 -20.36 -10.38
C ASN A 73 -13.74 -20.82 -9.15
N ILE A 74 -12.45 -21.14 -9.30
CA ILE A 74 -11.61 -21.71 -8.22
C ILE A 74 -11.09 -20.61 -7.29
N ASP A 75 -10.82 -19.42 -7.84
CA ASP A 75 -10.44 -18.22 -7.09
C ASP A 75 -10.99 -16.95 -7.75
N PRO A 76 -12.32 -16.73 -7.68
CA PRO A 76 -12.97 -15.62 -8.37
C PRO A 76 -12.71 -14.27 -7.69
N GLY A 77 -12.19 -14.26 -6.47
CA GLY A 77 -11.92 -13.05 -5.69
C GLY A 77 -10.61 -12.40 -6.11
N GLN A 78 -9.49 -13.12 -5.97
CA GLN A 78 -8.16 -12.50 -6.08
C GLN A 78 -7.86 -11.96 -7.49
N THR A 79 -8.22 -12.70 -8.54
CA THR A 79 -8.01 -12.23 -9.93
C THR A 79 -8.91 -11.06 -10.28
N LYS A 80 -10.17 -11.10 -9.84
CA LYS A 80 -11.15 -10.04 -10.09
C LYS A 80 -10.76 -8.75 -9.36
N ASP A 81 -10.42 -8.87 -8.08
CA ASP A 81 -10.04 -7.75 -7.24
C ASP A 81 -8.78 -7.07 -7.80
N MET A 82 -7.79 -7.85 -8.27
CA MET A 82 -6.62 -7.31 -8.97
C MET A 82 -6.99 -6.50 -10.21
N ILE A 83 -7.82 -7.04 -11.09
CA ILE A 83 -8.23 -6.35 -12.33
C ILE A 83 -8.96 -5.05 -11.99
N GLU A 84 -9.92 -5.11 -11.07
CA GLU A 84 -10.72 -3.94 -10.67
C GLU A 84 -9.87 -2.87 -9.99
N GLU A 85 -8.91 -3.26 -9.15
CA GLU A 85 -8.04 -2.31 -8.45
C GLU A 85 -7.06 -1.62 -9.41
N ILE A 86 -6.38 -2.38 -10.27
CA ILE A 86 -5.46 -1.81 -11.29
C ILE A 86 -6.26 -0.92 -12.26
N TRP A 87 -7.47 -1.32 -12.65
CA TRP A 87 -8.35 -0.47 -13.44
C TRP A 87 -8.70 0.83 -12.72
N VAL A 88 -9.04 0.80 -11.42
CA VAL A 88 -9.35 2.02 -10.66
C VAL A 88 -8.15 2.98 -10.67
N TYR A 89 -6.92 2.48 -10.51
CA TYR A 89 -5.72 3.33 -10.62
C TYR A 89 -5.55 3.90 -12.03
N ALA A 90 -5.74 3.07 -13.07
CA ALA A 90 -5.71 3.53 -14.45
C ALA A 90 -6.78 4.61 -14.71
N MET A 91 -8.00 4.44 -14.18
CA MET A 91 -9.08 5.42 -14.26
C MET A 91 -8.75 6.71 -13.51
N VAL A 92 -8.10 6.65 -12.35
CA VAL A 92 -7.67 7.87 -11.62
C VAL A 92 -6.64 8.68 -12.41
N VAL A 93 -5.76 8.02 -13.16
CA VAL A 93 -4.68 8.67 -13.93
C VAL A 93 -5.15 9.11 -15.32
N PHE A 94 -5.95 8.29 -15.98
CA PHE A 94 -6.34 8.42 -17.38
C PHE A 94 -7.83 8.71 -17.59
N ASP A 95 -8.62 8.83 -16.53
CA ASP A 95 -10.06 9.11 -16.57
C ASP A 95 -10.81 8.09 -17.46
N SER A 96 -11.80 8.55 -18.23
CA SER A 96 -12.59 7.74 -19.17
C SER A 96 -11.78 7.03 -20.27
N ARG A 97 -10.48 7.29 -20.38
CA ARG A 97 -9.59 6.58 -21.32
C ARG A 97 -9.32 5.15 -20.87
N ALA A 98 -9.32 4.88 -19.56
CA ALA A 98 -9.23 3.52 -19.02
C ALA A 98 -10.63 2.89 -18.94
N ARG A 99 -11.00 2.10 -19.96
CA ARG A 99 -12.33 1.53 -20.11
C ARG A 99 -12.41 0.11 -19.58
N TYR A 100 -13.12 -0.08 -18.48
CA TYR A 100 -13.42 -1.40 -17.95
C TYR A 100 -14.43 -2.15 -18.84
N TRP A 101 -14.28 -3.47 -18.89
CA TRP A 101 -15.24 -4.35 -19.51
C TRP A 101 -15.25 -5.72 -18.82
N SER A 102 -16.38 -6.41 -18.94
CA SER A 102 -16.52 -7.80 -18.52
C SER A 102 -17.55 -8.51 -19.38
N ASN A 103 -17.23 -9.69 -19.89
CA ASN A 103 -18.15 -10.48 -20.70
C ASN A 103 -19.35 -11.00 -19.89
N LYS A 104 -19.22 -11.10 -18.56
CA LYS A 104 -20.33 -11.37 -17.63
C LYS A 104 -21.37 -10.24 -17.63
N LEU A 105 -20.95 -9.01 -17.89
CA LEU A 105 -21.81 -7.83 -18.00
C LEU A 105 -22.17 -7.51 -19.46
N GLY A 106 -21.85 -8.42 -20.41
CA GLY A 106 -22.09 -8.23 -21.84
C GLY A 106 -21.10 -7.27 -22.53
N GLY A 107 -20.04 -6.84 -21.83
CA GLY A 107 -18.96 -6.03 -22.41
C GLY A 107 -17.83 -6.89 -22.98
N SER A 108 -17.05 -6.33 -23.90
CA SER A 108 -15.85 -6.96 -24.45
C SER A 108 -14.74 -5.94 -24.63
N SER A 109 -13.50 -6.41 -24.72
CA SER A 109 -12.39 -5.56 -25.12
C SER A 109 -12.66 -4.92 -26.49
N VAL A 110 -12.21 -3.68 -26.66
CA VAL A 110 -12.13 -2.98 -27.94
C VAL A 110 -11.03 -3.57 -28.82
N TYR A 111 -9.98 -4.14 -28.19
CA TYR A 111 -8.85 -4.76 -28.88
C TYR A 111 -9.08 -6.26 -29.08
N SER A 112 -8.73 -6.77 -30.25
CA SER A 112 -8.81 -8.20 -30.52
C SER A 112 -7.77 -8.98 -29.70
N TRP A 113 -7.91 -10.31 -29.68
CA TRP A 113 -6.88 -11.16 -29.07
C TRP A 113 -5.52 -11.01 -29.75
N GLN A 114 -5.50 -10.82 -31.07
CA GLN A 114 -4.28 -10.65 -31.85
C GLN A 114 -3.59 -9.32 -31.56
N ASP A 115 -4.34 -8.21 -31.50
CA ASP A 115 -3.77 -6.88 -31.26
C ASP A 115 -3.00 -6.83 -29.93
N VAL A 116 -3.60 -7.40 -28.88
CA VAL A 116 -2.99 -7.46 -27.55
C VAL A 116 -1.77 -8.38 -27.54
N HIS A 117 -1.83 -9.53 -28.20
CA HIS A 117 -0.69 -10.44 -28.28
C HIS A 117 0.51 -9.84 -29.03
N ASP A 118 0.26 -9.14 -30.14
CA ASP A 118 1.29 -8.44 -30.91
C ASP A 118 1.91 -7.30 -30.11
N SER A 119 1.08 -6.56 -29.37
CA SER A 119 1.50 -5.54 -28.41
C SER A 119 2.38 -6.13 -27.31
N GLU A 120 1.96 -7.21 -26.64
CA GLU A 120 2.74 -7.85 -25.57
C GLU A 120 4.10 -8.37 -26.06
N THR A 121 4.14 -8.94 -27.26
CA THR A 121 5.39 -9.42 -27.88
C THR A 121 6.37 -8.28 -28.15
N SER A 122 5.88 -7.04 -28.26
CA SER A 122 6.74 -5.85 -28.42
C SER A 122 7.42 -5.41 -27.11
N TYR A 123 6.98 -5.90 -25.94
CA TYR A 123 7.53 -5.50 -24.64
C TYR A 123 8.99 -5.98 -24.49
N ASP A 124 9.35 -7.12 -25.08
CA ASP A 124 10.72 -7.64 -25.04
C ASP A 124 11.72 -6.79 -25.85
N LYS A 125 11.24 -5.93 -26.76
CA LYS A 125 12.06 -5.08 -27.62
C LYS A 125 12.23 -3.69 -26.98
N ARG A 126 13.45 -3.30 -26.60
CA ARG A 126 13.73 -1.94 -26.09
C ARG A 126 13.75 -0.90 -27.21
N ASP A 127 13.13 0.26 -26.97
CA ASP A 127 13.29 1.44 -27.83
C ASP A 127 14.63 2.14 -27.56
N LEU A 128 15.54 2.10 -28.53
CA LEU A 128 16.89 2.69 -28.44
C LEU A 128 16.92 4.23 -28.55
N GLN A 129 15.76 4.89 -28.62
CA GLN A 129 15.62 6.35 -28.81
C GLN A 129 15.37 7.14 -27.53
N ARG A 130 15.35 6.50 -26.35
CA ARG A 130 15.26 7.23 -25.08
C ARG A 130 16.63 7.87 -24.79
N GLU A 131 16.79 9.14 -25.19
CA GLU A 131 17.88 9.97 -24.67
C GLU A 131 17.75 9.99 -23.15
N GLU A 132 18.77 9.44 -22.47
CA GLU A 132 18.89 9.54 -21.02
C GLU A 132 18.92 11.03 -20.66
N LYS A 133 17.88 11.53 -19.97
CA LYS A 133 17.99 12.83 -19.30
C LYS A 133 19.22 12.76 -18.38
N PRO A 134 20.12 13.76 -18.40
CA PRO A 134 21.24 13.78 -17.47
C PRO A 134 20.65 13.84 -16.07
N SER A 135 20.87 12.77 -15.32
CA SER A 135 20.61 12.71 -13.91
C SER A 135 21.48 13.79 -13.24
N THR A 136 20.83 14.74 -12.58
CA THR A 136 21.50 15.52 -11.55
C THR A 136 22.07 14.50 -10.55
N GLU A 137 23.39 14.42 -10.48
CA GLU A 137 24.14 13.45 -9.67
C GLU A 137 23.70 13.54 -8.20
N ALA A 138 22.78 12.66 -7.79
CA ALA A 138 22.78 12.13 -6.44
C ALA A 138 23.86 11.04 -6.39
N PRO A 139 24.67 10.94 -5.33
CA PRO A 139 25.81 10.04 -5.31
C PRO A 139 25.35 8.62 -5.61
N LEU A 140 25.94 7.99 -6.64
CA LEU A 140 25.73 6.57 -6.91
C LEU A 140 26.05 5.79 -5.63
N TRP A 141 25.01 5.24 -5.00
CA TRP A 141 25.17 4.18 -4.03
C TRP A 141 25.70 2.95 -4.78
N THR A 142 27.00 2.70 -4.66
CA THR A 142 27.67 1.48 -5.15
C THR A 142 27.52 0.32 -4.16
N GLY A 143 26.39 0.25 -3.44
CA GLY A 143 26.08 -0.94 -2.65
C GLY A 143 25.54 -2.06 -3.54
N PRO A 144 25.72 -3.32 -3.13
CA PRO A 144 25.27 -4.46 -3.92
C PRO A 144 23.74 -4.46 -4.08
N ASN A 145 23.31 -5.01 -5.21
CA ASN A 145 21.92 -5.10 -5.63
C ASN A 145 21.07 -5.83 -4.56
N PRO A 146 19.90 -5.32 -4.13
CA PRO A 146 19.08 -5.93 -3.08
C PRO A 146 18.61 -7.38 -3.35
N LEU A 147 18.80 -7.88 -4.58
CA LEU A 147 18.52 -9.27 -4.95
C LEU A 147 19.69 -10.24 -4.68
N GLU A 148 20.88 -9.78 -4.26
CA GLU A 148 22.03 -10.66 -3.91
C GLU A 148 21.94 -11.28 -2.51
N TYR A 149 21.03 -10.81 -1.64
CA TYR A 149 20.92 -11.31 -0.26
C TYR A 149 20.31 -12.71 -0.14
N GLN A 150 19.71 -13.24 -1.21
CA GLN A 150 19.09 -14.56 -1.18
C GLN A 150 20.12 -15.72 -1.18
N HIS A 151 21.41 -15.48 -1.45
CA HIS A 151 22.41 -16.56 -1.66
C HIS A 151 23.72 -16.38 -0.87
N LEU A 152 23.76 -15.57 0.20
CA LEU A 152 24.99 -15.35 0.99
C LEU A 152 25.38 -16.58 1.83
N TYR A 153 24.39 -17.29 2.37
CA TYR A 153 24.56 -18.52 3.13
C TYR A 153 23.38 -19.46 2.91
N SER A 154 23.55 -20.74 3.25
CA SER A 154 22.49 -21.75 3.29
C SER A 154 22.49 -22.46 4.64
N ILE A 155 21.33 -22.96 5.06
CA ILE A 155 21.21 -23.75 6.30
C ILE A 155 21.40 -25.22 5.94
N GLN A 156 22.45 -25.86 6.47
CA GLN A 156 22.79 -27.25 6.17
C GLN A 156 23.02 -28.07 7.44
N SER A 157 22.74 -29.37 7.37
CA SER A 157 23.00 -30.31 8.47
C SER A 157 24.50 -30.61 8.58
N THR A 158 25.07 -30.47 9.77
CA THR A 158 26.48 -30.74 10.06
C THR A 158 26.60 -31.96 10.99
N PRO A 159 27.42 -32.98 10.66
CA PRO A 159 27.51 -34.22 11.44
C PRO A 159 27.83 -33.97 12.91
N GLY A 160 27.01 -34.54 13.79
CA GLY A 160 27.14 -34.43 15.25
C GLY A 160 26.74 -33.09 15.87
N LYS A 161 26.24 -32.11 15.08
CA LYS A 161 26.00 -30.73 15.56
C LYS A 161 24.69 -30.05 15.12
N GLY A 162 23.80 -30.74 14.38
CA GLY A 162 22.51 -30.18 13.96
C GLY A 162 22.59 -29.33 12.69
N LYS A 163 21.70 -28.33 12.53
CA LYS A 163 21.68 -27.43 11.36
C LYS A 163 22.54 -26.18 11.60
N GLY A 164 23.36 -25.79 10.63
CA GLY A 164 24.26 -24.63 10.68
C GLY A 164 24.18 -23.76 9.42
N LEU A 165 24.60 -22.51 9.54
CA LEU A 165 24.67 -21.54 8.44
C LEU A 165 26.02 -21.68 7.72
N ILE A 166 26.00 -22.04 6.44
CA ILE A 166 27.19 -22.25 5.60
C ILE A 166 27.23 -21.19 4.51
N ALA A 167 28.31 -20.41 4.44
CA ALA A 167 28.47 -19.39 3.39
C ALA A 167 28.48 -20.05 2.00
N CYS A 168 27.65 -19.52 1.08
CA CYS A 168 27.55 -20.01 -0.30
C CYS A 168 28.43 -19.22 -1.27
N THR A 169 28.96 -18.08 -0.83
CA THR A 169 29.82 -17.18 -1.60
C THR A 169 30.88 -16.56 -0.69
N ARG A 170 31.92 -15.97 -1.28
CA ARG A 170 32.98 -15.28 -0.55
C ARG A 170 32.44 -13.98 0.04
N ILE A 171 32.32 -13.95 1.37
CA ILE A 171 31.78 -12.80 2.11
C ILE A 171 32.91 -11.83 2.45
N ALA A 172 32.78 -10.58 2.03
CA ALA A 172 33.73 -9.53 2.38
C ALA A 172 33.74 -9.28 3.91
N ARG A 173 34.93 -8.95 4.43
CA ARG A 173 35.10 -8.69 5.87
C ARG A 173 34.33 -7.43 6.26
N GLY A 174 33.54 -7.51 7.33
CA GLY A 174 32.69 -6.42 7.82
C GLY A 174 31.23 -6.48 7.34
N THR A 175 30.90 -7.42 6.46
CA THR A 175 29.53 -7.63 5.99
C THR A 175 28.68 -8.29 7.08
N ARG A 176 27.53 -7.67 7.37
CA ARG A 176 26.56 -8.16 8.36
C ARG A 176 25.79 -9.35 7.79
N VAL A 177 26.06 -10.55 8.34
CA VAL A 177 25.48 -11.83 7.86
C VAL A 177 24.18 -12.19 8.58
N LEU A 178 24.08 -11.92 9.88
CA LEU A 178 22.89 -12.12 10.70
C LEU A 178 22.82 -10.99 11.73
N MET A 179 21.60 -10.50 11.99
CA MET A 179 21.36 -9.47 12.98
C MET A 179 20.06 -9.79 13.71
N GLU A 180 20.18 -10.14 14.98
CA GLU A 180 19.06 -10.40 15.86
C GLU A 180 19.29 -9.70 17.20
N SER A 181 18.21 -9.38 17.89
CA SER A 181 18.25 -8.73 19.19
C SER A 181 18.27 -9.78 20.30
N PRO A 182 19.08 -9.62 21.37
CA PRO A 182 19.09 -10.58 22.47
C PRO A 182 17.73 -10.62 23.16
N LEU A 183 17.21 -11.83 23.45
CA LEU A 183 15.87 -12.00 24.04
C LEU A 183 15.81 -11.49 25.48
N PHE A 184 16.90 -11.62 26.25
CA PHE A 184 17.18 -10.85 27.46
C PHE A 184 18.66 -10.97 27.85
N THR A 185 19.15 -10.06 28.69
CA THR A 185 20.52 -10.05 29.22
C THR A 185 20.49 -10.03 30.75
N VAL A 186 21.33 -10.84 31.40
CA VAL A 186 21.42 -10.95 32.86
C VAL A 186 22.81 -10.54 33.31
N THR A 187 22.92 -9.58 34.23
CA THR A 187 24.20 -8.95 34.62
C THR A 187 24.76 -9.41 35.96
N ASN A 188 24.10 -10.30 36.72
CA ASN A 188 24.66 -10.78 37.98
C ASN A 188 24.11 -12.16 38.38
N LEU A 189 24.96 -13.18 38.46
CA LEU A 189 24.61 -14.61 38.63
C LEU A 189 24.47 -15.07 40.09
N ALA A 190 24.65 -14.20 41.09
CA ALA A 190 24.89 -14.63 42.46
C ALA A 190 23.65 -14.80 43.37
N LEU A 191 22.41 -14.51 42.91
CA LEU A 191 21.20 -14.58 43.76
C LEU A 191 20.07 -15.36 43.07
N THR A 192 20.12 -16.68 43.16
CA THR A 192 19.25 -17.64 42.48
C THR A 192 17.76 -17.53 42.83
N GLY A 193 17.41 -17.11 44.06
CA GLY A 193 15.99 -17.00 44.49
C GLY A 193 15.24 -15.77 43.95
N ILE A 194 15.94 -14.69 43.59
CA ILE A 194 15.33 -13.47 43.02
C ILE A 194 15.17 -13.63 41.49
N MET A 195 16.06 -14.41 40.86
CA MET A 195 16.05 -14.69 39.42
C MET A 195 14.80 -15.43 38.93
N GLU A 196 14.30 -16.41 39.68
CA GLU A 196 13.13 -17.19 39.25
C GLU A 196 11.88 -16.30 39.14
N ASN A 197 11.73 -15.32 40.03
CA ASN A 197 10.63 -14.36 39.97
C ASN A 197 10.79 -13.35 38.82
N ASP A 198 12.01 -12.89 38.54
CA ASP A 198 12.28 -12.00 37.41
C ASP A 198 12.10 -12.71 36.05
N ILE A 199 12.56 -13.96 35.94
CA ILE A 199 12.35 -14.81 34.76
C ILE A 199 10.87 -15.16 34.60
N ALA A 200 10.16 -15.51 35.67
CA ALA A 200 8.72 -15.78 35.63
C ALA A 200 7.90 -14.52 35.27
N THR A 201 8.34 -13.34 35.71
CA THR A 201 7.74 -12.05 35.31
C THR A 201 8.01 -11.73 33.83
N LYS A 202 9.21 -12.07 33.33
CA LYS A 202 9.56 -11.98 31.90
C LYS A 202 8.79 -13.00 31.04
N LEU A 203 8.57 -14.22 31.53
CA LEU A 203 7.75 -15.24 30.87
C LEU A 203 6.26 -14.85 30.86
N LYS A 204 5.74 -14.23 31.93
CA LYS A 204 4.42 -13.59 31.92
C LYS A 204 4.30 -12.42 30.94
N SER A 205 5.42 -11.86 30.47
CA SER A 205 5.41 -10.87 29.39
C SER A 205 5.37 -11.51 27.99
N LEU A 206 5.55 -12.82 27.84
CA LEU A 206 5.37 -13.51 26.55
C LEU A 206 3.92 -13.52 26.10
N SER A 207 2.93 -13.55 27.02
CA SER A 207 1.52 -13.35 26.66
C SER A 207 1.24 -11.92 26.17
N LYS A 208 2.05 -10.93 26.59
CA LYS A 208 2.03 -9.58 26.02
C LYS A 208 2.65 -9.53 24.62
N VAL A 209 3.64 -10.39 24.34
CA VAL A 209 4.23 -10.55 23.00
C VAL A 209 3.22 -11.22 22.06
N GLU A 210 2.56 -12.29 22.48
CA GLU A 210 1.48 -12.92 21.68
C GLU A 210 0.32 -11.95 21.42
N ALA A 211 -0.07 -11.15 22.43
CA ALA A 211 -1.07 -10.10 22.25
C ALA A 211 -0.61 -8.99 21.30
N SER A 212 0.68 -8.64 21.32
CA SER A 212 1.29 -7.68 20.38
C SER A 212 1.34 -8.23 18.96
N ASP A 213 1.75 -9.49 18.78
CA ASP A 213 1.75 -10.16 17.48
C ASP A 213 0.33 -10.25 16.90
N ALA A 214 -0.66 -10.61 17.73
CA ALA A 214 -2.07 -10.62 17.33
C ALA A 214 -2.55 -9.22 16.89
N ARG A 215 -2.20 -8.16 17.64
CA ARG A 215 -2.53 -6.79 17.25
C ARG A 215 -1.86 -6.39 15.93
N ARG A 216 -0.61 -6.77 15.69
CA ARG A 216 0.10 -6.47 14.44
C ARG A 216 -0.53 -7.14 13.23
N VAL A 217 -0.96 -8.39 13.37
CA VAL A 217 -1.73 -9.09 12.33
C VAL A 217 -3.05 -8.37 12.06
N GLN A 218 -3.77 -7.94 13.09
CA GLN A 218 -5.01 -7.16 12.93
C GLN A 218 -4.76 -5.80 12.27
N ILE A 219 -3.69 -5.11 12.67
CA ILE A 219 -3.27 -3.83 12.10
C ILE A 219 -3.02 -3.98 10.60
N ASP A 220 -2.25 -5.00 10.17
CA ASP A 220 -1.94 -5.20 8.75
C ASP A 220 -3.17 -5.63 7.94
N HIS A 221 -4.07 -6.42 8.53
CA HIS A 221 -5.34 -6.76 7.92
C HIS A 221 -6.23 -5.52 7.71
N LEU A 222 -6.37 -4.67 8.74
CA LEU A 222 -7.16 -3.44 8.67
C LEU A 222 -6.56 -2.44 7.67
N ASP A 223 -5.25 -2.22 7.70
CA ASP A 223 -4.53 -1.32 6.78
C ASP A 223 -4.77 -1.73 5.31
N SER A 224 -4.74 -3.03 5.03
CA SER A 224 -5.05 -3.57 3.70
C SER A 224 -6.51 -3.36 3.28
N SER A 225 -7.44 -3.41 4.23
CA SER A 225 -8.89 -3.31 3.97
C SER A 225 -9.38 -1.88 3.71
N ILE A 226 -8.74 -0.88 4.32
CA ILE A 226 -9.16 0.54 4.24
C ILE A 226 -8.90 1.12 2.85
N GLY A 227 -7.88 0.63 2.14
CA GLY A 227 -7.52 1.07 0.79
C GLY A 227 -8.49 0.66 -0.32
N ASN A 228 -9.50 -0.16 -0.02
CA ASN A 228 -10.46 -0.64 -1.02
C ASN A 228 -11.45 0.46 -1.45
N ALA A 229 -11.30 0.97 -2.67
CA ALA A 229 -12.14 2.05 -3.20
C ALA A 229 -13.64 1.72 -3.25
N SER A 230 -13.99 0.44 -3.46
CA SER A 230 -15.39 -0.02 -3.46
C SER A 230 -16.01 0.09 -2.06
N THR A 231 -15.28 -0.34 -1.03
CA THR A 231 -15.70 -0.19 0.37
C THR A 231 -15.86 1.28 0.73
N VAL A 232 -14.90 2.14 0.35
CA VAL A 232 -14.99 3.59 0.59
C VAL A 232 -16.26 4.18 -0.04
N LEU A 233 -16.62 3.82 -1.27
CA LEU A 233 -17.78 4.42 -1.95
C LEU A 233 -19.13 3.85 -1.49
N HIS A 234 -19.20 2.53 -1.28
CA HIS A 234 -20.46 1.83 -1.04
C HIS A 234 -20.75 1.60 0.44
N LYS A 235 -19.71 1.39 1.26
CA LYS A 235 -19.79 1.12 2.70
C LYS A 235 -18.90 2.08 3.52
N PRO A 236 -19.13 3.40 3.41
CA PRO A 236 -18.23 4.38 4.01
C PRO A 236 -18.26 4.38 5.54
N ASP A 237 -19.38 4.03 6.17
CA ASP A 237 -19.44 3.90 7.64
C ASP A 237 -18.56 2.73 8.12
N ASP A 238 -18.54 1.59 7.39
CA ASP A 238 -17.63 0.46 7.68
C ASP A 238 -16.16 0.85 7.48
N ALA A 239 -15.84 1.56 6.39
CA ALA A 239 -14.48 2.04 6.11
C ALA A 239 -13.99 3.00 7.19
N LEU A 240 -14.86 3.92 7.65
CA LEU A 240 -14.52 4.88 8.69
C LEU A 240 -14.38 4.19 10.06
N ALA A 241 -15.21 3.18 10.35
CA ALA A 241 -15.09 2.34 11.54
C ALA A 241 -13.78 1.54 11.53
N ALA A 242 -13.37 1.00 10.39
CA ALA A 242 -12.08 0.33 10.22
C ALA A 242 -10.91 1.28 10.50
N CYS A 243 -10.98 2.53 10.01
CA CYS A 243 -9.99 3.57 10.33
C CYS A 243 -9.92 3.85 11.84
N ARG A 244 -11.07 3.94 12.53
CA ARG A 244 -11.12 4.13 13.98
C ARG A 244 -10.42 2.98 14.72
N SER A 245 -10.76 1.74 14.37
CA SER A 245 -10.17 0.53 14.96
C SER A 245 -8.67 0.47 14.72
N LEU A 246 -8.21 0.78 13.50
CA LEU A 246 -6.78 0.83 13.17
C LEU A 246 -6.06 1.91 13.98
N ALA A 247 -6.62 3.11 14.10
CA ALA A 247 -6.03 4.19 14.89
C ALA A 247 -5.93 3.81 16.37
N ALA A 248 -6.94 3.12 16.92
CA ALA A 248 -6.91 2.63 18.30
C ALA A 248 -5.84 1.55 18.50
N LEU A 249 -5.77 0.56 17.61
CA LEU A 249 -4.77 -0.51 17.67
C LEU A 249 -3.35 0.02 17.53
N LEU A 250 -3.12 0.97 16.63
CA LEU A 250 -1.81 1.60 16.45
C LEU A 250 -1.37 2.34 17.73
N LYS A 251 -2.28 3.08 18.37
CA LYS A 251 -2.01 3.75 19.65
C LYS A 251 -1.75 2.74 20.78
N GLU A 252 -2.51 1.66 20.84
CA GLU A 252 -2.30 0.61 21.84
C GLU A 252 -0.95 -0.11 21.65
N GLU A 253 -0.59 -0.42 20.40
CA GLU A 253 0.59 -1.21 20.07
C GLU A 253 1.90 -0.40 20.16
N TYR A 254 1.87 0.87 19.79
CA TYR A 254 3.08 1.69 19.64
C TYR A 254 3.13 2.93 20.55
N ASP A 255 2.09 3.18 21.35
CA ASP A 255 1.99 4.28 22.31
C ASP A 255 2.43 5.65 21.74
N VAL A 256 3.53 6.25 22.22
CA VAL A 256 4.00 7.58 21.73
C VAL A 256 4.66 7.50 20.34
N SER A 257 5.02 6.30 19.87
CA SER A 257 5.73 6.07 18.60
C SER A 257 4.81 5.73 17.42
N VAL A 258 3.53 6.10 17.46
CA VAL A 258 2.53 5.74 16.42
C VAL A 258 2.95 6.16 14.99
N GLY A 259 3.87 7.12 14.89
CA GLY A 259 4.65 7.38 13.69
C GLY A 259 3.80 7.72 12.47
N ILE A 260 4.29 7.31 11.30
CA ILE A 260 3.68 7.65 10.00
C ILE A 260 2.39 6.86 9.70
N ARG A 261 2.16 5.72 10.34
CA ARG A 261 0.98 4.87 10.08
C ARG A 261 -0.30 5.55 10.57
N LEU A 262 -0.27 6.16 11.75
CA LEU A 262 -1.42 6.92 12.27
C LEU A 262 -1.77 8.12 11.39
N ALA A 263 -0.76 8.83 10.90
CA ALA A 263 -0.93 9.91 9.93
C ALA A 263 -1.60 9.43 8.63
N ARG A 264 -1.28 8.22 8.16
CA ARG A 264 -1.94 7.61 6.99
C ARG A 264 -3.39 7.25 7.30
N THR A 265 -3.65 6.61 8.44
CA THR A 265 -5.02 6.28 8.87
C THR A 265 -5.91 7.52 8.99
N TYR A 266 -5.41 8.63 9.54
CA TYR A 266 -6.15 9.90 9.56
C TYR A 266 -6.34 10.50 8.17
N TYR A 267 -5.37 10.35 7.27
CA TYR A 267 -5.52 10.77 5.88
C TYR A 267 -6.58 9.93 5.14
N ASP A 268 -6.67 8.63 5.40
CA ASP A 268 -7.70 7.77 4.81
C ASP A 268 -9.09 8.12 5.34
N ALA A 269 -9.23 8.37 6.64
CA ALA A 269 -10.47 8.90 7.23
C ALA A 269 -10.88 10.25 6.61
N PHE A 270 -9.91 11.13 6.35
CA PHE A 270 -10.12 12.37 5.59
C PHE A 270 -10.65 12.09 4.18
N GLN A 271 -10.01 11.18 3.43
CA GLN A 271 -10.42 10.83 2.07
C GLN A 271 -11.84 10.26 2.03
N ILE A 272 -12.19 9.37 2.98
CA ILE A 272 -13.55 8.82 3.10
C ILE A 272 -14.55 9.96 3.35
N CYS A 273 -14.30 10.83 4.32
CA CYS A 273 -15.19 11.94 4.65
C CYS A 273 -15.40 12.89 3.47
N ILE A 274 -14.32 13.31 2.80
CA ILE A 274 -14.41 14.29 1.71
C ILE A 274 -15.03 13.70 0.44
N THR A 275 -14.85 12.39 0.21
CA THR A 275 -15.52 11.64 -0.86
C THR A 275 -17.04 11.70 -0.73
N HIS A 276 -17.56 11.75 0.51
CA HIS A 276 -19.00 11.85 0.81
C HIS A 276 -19.48 13.27 1.17
N GLY A 277 -18.64 14.29 0.96
CA GLY A 277 -18.97 15.69 1.16
C GLY A 277 -18.96 16.17 2.61
N ASP A 278 -18.43 15.39 3.56
CA ASP A 278 -18.35 15.75 4.98
C ASP A 278 -17.12 16.65 5.25
N GLN A 279 -17.22 17.93 4.91
CA GLN A 279 -16.11 18.87 5.05
C GLN A 279 -15.75 19.11 6.53
N ALA A 280 -16.73 19.03 7.45
CA ALA A 280 -16.50 19.24 8.87
C ALA A 280 -15.54 18.18 9.43
N ARG A 281 -15.84 16.90 9.25
CA ARG A 281 -14.94 15.81 9.71
C ARG A 281 -13.66 15.76 8.91
N ALA A 282 -13.72 15.98 7.59
CA ALA A 282 -12.54 15.99 6.74
C ALA A 282 -11.51 17.03 7.23
N ALA A 283 -11.94 18.25 7.58
CA ALA A 283 -11.02 19.26 8.11
C ALA A 283 -10.33 18.82 9.41
N VAL A 284 -11.05 18.12 10.30
CA VAL A 284 -10.51 17.60 11.56
C VAL A 284 -9.53 16.47 11.31
N PHE A 285 -9.87 15.50 10.47
CA PHE A 285 -8.96 14.40 10.12
C PHE A 285 -7.70 14.88 9.38
N ALA A 286 -7.83 15.89 8.50
CA ALA A 286 -6.67 16.54 7.89
C ALA A 286 -5.77 17.21 8.95
N LYS A 287 -6.35 17.89 9.95
CA LYS A 287 -5.57 18.45 11.07
C LYS A 287 -4.84 17.38 11.87
N LEU A 288 -5.51 16.28 12.23
CA LEU A 288 -4.89 15.16 12.95
C LEU A 288 -3.75 14.51 12.15
N ALA A 289 -3.95 14.31 10.85
CA ALA A 289 -2.90 13.80 9.95
C ALA A 289 -1.73 14.78 9.86
N TYR A 290 -1.98 16.09 9.79
CA TYR A 290 -0.94 17.13 9.78
C TYR A 290 -0.11 17.10 11.06
N GLU A 291 -0.74 17.09 12.23
CA GLU A 291 -0.05 17.10 13.53
C GLU A 291 0.91 15.91 13.68
N VAL A 292 0.50 14.72 13.26
CA VAL A 292 1.35 13.53 13.29
C VAL A 292 2.48 13.62 12.26
N ARG A 293 2.19 14.09 11.04
CA ARG A 293 3.20 14.18 9.97
C ARG A 293 4.27 15.23 10.24
N VAL A 294 3.92 16.37 10.84
CA VAL A 294 4.92 17.38 11.23
C VAL A 294 5.98 16.79 12.16
N VAL A 295 5.55 15.96 13.11
CA VAL A 295 6.46 15.28 14.03
C VAL A 295 7.34 14.26 13.30
N CYS A 296 6.79 13.55 12.30
CA CYS A 296 7.50 12.46 11.60
C CYS A 296 8.39 12.93 10.45
N GLU A 297 7.98 13.98 9.73
CA GLU A 297 8.54 14.36 8.43
C GLU A 297 9.08 15.79 8.39
N GLY A 298 8.75 16.64 9.38
CA GLY A 298 9.09 18.06 9.38
C GLY A 298 8.08 18.95 8.63
N GLU A 299 8.04 20.24 8.98
CA GLU A 299 7.10 21.21 8.40
C GLU A 299 7.36 21.49 6.90
N ASP A 300 8.59 21.28 6.45
CA ASP A 300 9.05 21.46 5.07
C ASP A 300 8.73 20.27 4.15
N SER A 301 8.20 19.16 4.69
CA SER A 301 7.75 18.02 3.88
C SER A 301 6.63 18.43 2.90
N PRO A 302 6.74 18.08 1.60
CA PRO A 302 5.66 18.28 0.64
C PRO A 302 4.34 17.61 1.07
N ALA A 303 4.40 16.48 1.78
CA ALA A 303 3.20 15.81 2.26
C ALA A 303 2.52 16.58 3.39
N VAL A 304 3.29 17.18 4.29
CA VAL A 304 2.78 18.10 5.33
C VAL A 304 2.12 19.31 4.69
N GLY A 305 2.76 19.92 3.69
CA GLY A 305 2.18 21.04 2.92
C GLY A 305 0.83 20.70 2.28
N ARG A 306 0.69 19.50 1.69
CA ARG A 306 -0.59 19.04 1.12
C ARG A 306 -1.68 18.91 2.17
N VAL A 307 -1.41 18.22 3.27
CA VAL A 307 -2.41 17.97 4.32
C VAL A 307 -2.81 19.29 5.02
N LYS A 308 -1.87 20.21 5.20
CA LYS A 308 -2.14 21.59 5.66
C LYS A 308 -3.08 22.33 4.71
N GLY A 309 -2.89 22.19 3.40
CA GLY A 309 -3.79 22.70 2.38
C GLY A 309 -5.21 22.13 2.51
N PHE A 310 -5.34 20.82 2.71
CA PHE A 310 -6.63 20.16 2.91
C PHE A 310 -7.31 20.56 4.23
N MET A 311 -6.55 20.77 5.30
CA MET A 311 -7.09 21.32 6.55
C MET A 311 -7.72 22.71 6.31
N ALA A 312 -7.09 23.56 5.50
CA ALA A 312 -7.61 24.88 5.16
C ALA A 312 -8.85 24.79 4.24
N ASN A 313 -8.77 23.99 3.18
CA ASN A 313 -9.77 23.87 2.13
C ASN A 313 -10.01 22.39 1.74
N PRO A 314 -10.79 21.62 2.51
CA PRO A 314 -10.97 20.18 2.27
C PRO A 314 -11.46 19.85 0.86
N LYS A 315 -12.32 20.69 0.29
CA LYS A 315 -12.87 20.53 -1.07
C LYS A 315 -11.85 20.70 -2.20
N SER A 316 -10.60 21.11 -1.91
CA SER A 316 -9.53 21.09 -2.92
C SER A 316 -9.03 19.66 -3.21
N HIS A 317 -9.46 18.66 -2.43
CA HIS A 317 -9.15 17.27 -2.72
C HIS A 317 -9.93 16.78 -3.94
N ARG A 318 -9.25 16.03 -4.82
CA ARG A 318 -9.81 15.56 -6.11
C ARG A 318 -11.08 14.70 -5.98
N ASN A 319 -11.26 13.99 -4.88
CA ASN A 319 -12.43 13.14 -4.64
C ASN A 319 -13.61 13.90 -4.02
N PHE A 320 -13.50 15.21 -3.79
CA PHE A 320 -14.61 15.96 -3.20
C PHE A 320 -15.88 15.84 -4.06
N GLY A 321 -16.97 15.43 -3.42
CA GLY A 321 -18.28 15.42 -4.04
C GLY A 321 -18.56 14.26 -4.99
N THR A 322 -17.71 13.22 -5.01
CA THR A 322 -18.04 11.92 -5.64
C THR A 322 -19.37 11.37 -5.10
N SER A 323 -19.65 11.63 -3.82
CA SER A 323 -20.94 11.44 -3.18
C SER A 323 -21.21 12.62 -2.23
N MET A 324 -22.47 12.88 -1.93
CA MET A 324 -22.87 13.97 -1.01
C MET A 324 -23.73 13.48 0.16
N ARG A 325 -23.70 12.18 0.46
CA ARG A 325 -24.54 11.55 1.50
C ARG A 325 -24.21 12.02 2.93
N TRP A 326 -23.01 12.54 3.17
CA TRP A 326 -22.58 13.05 4.47
C TRP A 326 -22.31 14.55 4.43
N ARG A 327 -22.98 15.26 3.51
CA ARG A 327 -22.75 16.70 3.29
C ARG A 327 -22.75 17.49 4.59
N THR A 328 -21.61 18.11 4.88
CA THR A 328 -21.45 19.13 5.93
C THR A 328 -20.51 20.20 5.40
N GLU A 329 -20.64 21.42 5.93
CA GLU A 329 -19.68 22.49 5.69
C GLU A 329 -18.59 22.47 6.76
N LYS A 330 -17.38 22.93 6.43
CA LYS A 330 -16.28 23.02 7.41
C LYS A 330 -16.65 23.84 8.65
N THR A 331 -17.55 24.81 8.51
CA THR A 331 -18.06 25.64 9.63
C THR A 331 -18.95 24.88 10.61
N MET A 332 -19.39 23.66 10.25
CA MET A 332 -20.27 22.80 11.06
C MET A 332 -19.50 21.88 12.01
N VAL A 333 -18.19 22.08 12.21
CA VAL A 333 -17.46 21.40 13.28
C VAL A 333 -18.06 21.84 14.63
N PRO A 334 -18.55 20.91 15.47
CA PRO A 334 -19.21 21.24 16.72
C PRO A 334 -18.22 21.89 17.70
N LYS A 335 -18.73 22.79 18.54
CA LYS A 335 -17.97 23.51 19.55
C LYS A 335 -18.53 23.18 20.93
N GLY A 336 -17.65 23.07 21.93
CA GLY A 336 -18.05 22.84 23.32
C GLY A 336 -18.54 21.42 23.62
N LEU A 337 -18.24 20.45 22.75
CA LEU A 337 -18.34 19.04 23.12
C LEU A 337 -17.16 18.66 24.03
N ASP A 338 -17.41 17.75 24.96
CA ASP A 338 -16.33 17.03 25.64
C ASP A 338 -15.62 16.06 24.68
N ASP A 339 -14.49 15.50 25.13
CA ASP A 339 -13.62 14.67 24.29
C ASP A 339 -14.33 13.41 23.77
N GLU A 340 -15.18 12.79 24.60
CA GLU A 340 -15.88 11.55 24.26
C GLU A 340 -17.00 11.82 23.23
N ALA A 341 -17.81 12.85 23.46
CA ALA A 341 -18.85 13.27 22.52
C ALA A 341 -18.24 13.76 21.21
N PHE A 342 -17.07 14.40 21.25
CA PHE A 342 -16.34 14.81 20.07
C PHE A 342 -15.79 13.60 19.29
N ASP A 343 -15.22 12.59 19.96
CA ASP A 343 -14.75 11.35 19.31
C ASP A 343 -15.90 10.58 18.64
N GLN A 344 -17.02 10.42 19.35
CA GLN A 344 -18.23 9.78 18.80
C GLN A 344 -18.76 10.53 17.58
N TRP A 345 -18.79 11.87 17.64
CA TRP A 345 -19.13 12.68 16.48
C TRP A 345 -18.12 12.46 15.36
N LEU A 346 -16.81 12.58 15.62
CA LEU A 346 -15.74 12.50 14.62
C LEU A 346 -15.79 11.18 13.84
N TRP A 347 -15.99 10.06 14.55
CA TRP A 347 -16.08 8.72 13.95
C TRP A 347 -17.50 8.26 13.62
N ARG A 348 -18.48 9.17 13.63
CA ARG A 348 -19.88 8.89 13.28
C ARG A 348 -20.49 7.70 14.04
N GLN A 349 -20.16 7.54 15.31
CA GLN A 349 -20.67 6.44 16.13
C GLN A 349 -22.17 6.65 16.43
N GLY A 350 -22.93 5.54 16.47
CA GLY A 350 -24.35 5.54 16.86
C GLY A 350 -25.34 6.07 15.81
N LYS A 351 -25.01 5.99 14.52
CA LYS A 351 -25.88 6.38 13.41
C LYS A 351 -26.56 5.21 12.73
#